data_AF-A0A922VLY8-F1
#
_entry.id   AF-A0A922VLY8-F1
#
_cell.length_a   1.000
_cell.length_b   1.000
_cell.length_c   1.000
_cell.angle_alpha   90.00
_cell.angle_beta   90.00
_cell.angle_gamma   90.00
#
_symmetry.space_group_name_H-M   'P 1'
#
loop_
_entity.id
_entity.type
_entity.pdbx_description
1 polymer ?
#
loop_
_entity_poly.entity_id
_entity_poly.type
_entity_poly.pdbx_seq_one_letter_code
_entity_poly.pdbx_strand_id
1 'polypeptide(L)'
;MITRAPLRRGGQLIDEAGLTVTWSVAEGRRGRRWRWAVGERRAAIVVHTLELDPAGRFVRLESASGGGLLTLHREADGSAHGNRVTEAGVDHLAIPSPAPQAALVGSGVLGVAALITTLAPSDGTVSLDVLEVFDDLGLRITSCTIRRPDGGVWEVRTDVAVRLARLDADRLPVDAGESWPLESA
;
A
#
# COMPACT_ATOMS: atom_id res chain seq x y z
N MET A 1 -8.47 -27.65 6.67
CA MET A 1 -8.06 -26.29 6.25
C MET A 1 -7.66 -25.55 7.52
N ILE A 2 -6.36 -25.32 7.75
CA ILE A 2 -5.91 -24.61 8.96
C ILE A 2 -6.25 -23.14 8.75
N THR A 3 -7.27 -22.64 9.43
CA THR A 3 -7.57 -21.20 9.47
C THR A 3 -6.48 -20.54 10.31
N ARG A 4 -5.51 -19.92 9.65
CA ARG A 4 -4.51 -19.07 10.30
C ARG A 4 -5.24 -17.96 11.07
N ALA A 5 -4.80 -17.66 12.28
CA ALA A 5 -5.38 -16.58 13.07
C ALA A 5 -5.27 -15.24 12.30
N PRO A 6 -6.26 -14.33 12.38
CA PRO A 6 -6.20 -13.05 11.67
C PRO A 6 -4.96 -12.24 12.05
N LEU A 7 -4.21 -11.74 11.07
CA LEU A 7 -3.02 -10.92 11.30
C LEU A 7 -3.39 -9.57 11.91
N ARG A 8 -2.78 -9.22 13.05
CA ARG A 8 -2.89 -7.91 13.70
C ARG A 8 -1.54 -7.46 14.22
N ARG A 9 -0.85 -6.63 13.43
CA ARG A 9 0.53 -6.20 13.70
C ARG A 9 0.67 -4.70 13.56
N GLY A 10 1.50 -4.12 14.41
CA GLY A 10 2.02 -2.77 14.27
C GLY A 10 3.53 -2.82 14.12
N GLY A 11 4.10 -1.69 13.72
CA GLY A 11 5.55 -1.56 13.71
C GLY A 11 6.01 -0.15 13.44
N GLN A 12 7.31 0.02 13.53
CA GLN A 12 8.00 1.24 13.17
C GLN A 12 9.23 0.89 12.36
N LEU A 13 9.52 1.69 11.34
CA LEU A 13 10.74 1.59 10.55
C LEU A 13 11.27 2.97 10.17
N ILE A 14 12.50 3.00 9.67
CA ILE A 14 13.09 4.20 9.04
C ILE A 14 13.12 3.97 7.53
N ASP A 15 12.63 4.93 6.74
CA ASP A 15 12.66 4.85 5.28
C ASP A 15 14.01 5.31 4.70
N GLU A 16 14.14 5.24 3.38
CA GLU A 16 15.38 5.62 2.66
C GLU A 16 15.72 7.11 2.81
N ALA A 17 14.74 7.97 3.12
CA ALA A 17 14.93 9.39 3.39
C ALA A 17 15.27 9.67 4.86
N GLY A 18 15.37 8.63 5.70
CA GLY A 18 15.61 8.78 7.14
C GLY A 18 14.36 9.16 7.93
N LEU A 19 13.18 9.14 7.32
CA LEU A 19 11.91 9.45 7.97
C LEU A 19 11.39 8.24 8.74
N THR A 20 10.69 8.53 9.83
CA THR A 20 10.04 7.51 10.63
C THR A 20 8.72 7.10 9.97
N VAL A 21 8.54 5.81 9.76
CA VAL A 21 7.29 5.21 9.32
C VAL A 21 6.69 4.40 10.44
N THR A 22 5.52 4.81 10.95
CA THR A 22 4.74 4.01 11.90
C THR A 22 3.58 3.37 11.15
N TRP A 23 3.42 2.05 11.29
CA TRP A 23 2.47 1.28 10.50
C TRP A 23 1.65 0.31 11.34
N SER A 24 0.51 -0.10 10.80
CA SER A 24 -0.30 -1.20 11.30
C SER A 24 -1.00 -1.93 10.17
N VAL A 25 -1.19 -3.24 10.36
CA VAL A 25 -1.94 -4.13 9.49
C VAL A 25 -2.93 -4.91 10.34
N ALA A 26 -4.18 -4.93 9.89
CA ALA A 26 -5.23 -5.72 10.50
C ALA A 26 -6.00 -6.49 9.43
N GLU A 27 -6.17 -7.78 9.66
CA GLU A 27 -7.01 -8.68 8.86
C GLU A 27 -8.31 -9.03 9.58
N GLY A 28 -9.33 -9.30 8.79
CA GLY A 28 -10.59 -9.83 9.25
C GLY A 28 -11.45 -10.33 8.10
N ARG A 29 -12.73 -10.59 8.38
CA ARG A 29 -13.68 -11.14 7.39
C ARG A 29 -13.90 -10.24 6.17
N ARG A 30 -13.57 -8.95 6.27
CA ARG A 30 -13.71 -7.95 5.20
C ARG A 30 -12.44 -7.78 4.37
N GLY A 31 -11.37 -8.51 4.68
CA GLY A 31 -10.07 -8.41 4.02
C GLY A 31 -8.99 -7.80 4.91
N ARG A 32 -8.03 -7.09 4.32
CA ARG A 32 -6.84 -6.56 4.99
C ARG A 32 -6.81 -5.05 4.91
N ARG A 33 -6.59 -4.38 6.05
CA ARG A 33 -6.40 -2.93 6.13
C ARG A 33 -4.96 -2.62 6.54
N TRP A 34 -4.30 -1.83 5.71
CA TRP A 34 -3.00 -1.24 5.97
C TRP A 34 -3.19 0.21 6.39
N ARG A 35 -2.42 0.65 7.38
CA ARG A 35 -2.30 2.06 7.76
C ARG A 35 -0.84 2.36 8.02
N TRP A 36 -0.36 3.49 7.49
CA TRP A 36 0.97 3.96 7.86
C TRP A 36 1.05 5.47 7.79
N ALA A 37 1.88 6.05 8.64
CA ALA A 37 2.22 7.45 8.66
C ALA A 37 3.73 7.57 8.45
N VAL A 38 4.15 8.47 7.58
CA VAL A 38 5.55 8.81 7.32
C VAL A 38 5.78 10.22 7.85
N GLY A 39 6.86 10.44 8.59
CA GLY A 39 7.18 11.77 9.09
C GLY A 39 8.39 11.84 10.00
N GLU A 40 8.60 13.02 10.56
CA GLU A 40 9.63 13.26 11.57
C GLU A 40 9.11 12.93 12.97
N ARG A 41 10.01 12.91 13.96
CA ARG A 41 9.70 12.61 15.38
C ARG A 41 8.61 13.55 15.93
N ARG A 42 7.34 13.13 15.79
CA ARG A 42 6.05 13.73 16.23
C ARG A 42 5.24 14.51 15.19
N ALA A 43 5.65 14.56 13.92
CA ALA A 43 4.87 15.21 12.87
C ALA A 43 4.76 14.30 11.64
N ALA A 44 3.54 13.90 11.29
CA ALA A 44 3.29 13.13 10.07
C ALA A 44 3.30 14.08 8.86
N ILE A 45 4.11 13.74 7.86
CA ILE A 45 4.16 14.41 6.55
C ILE A 45 3.05 13.85 5.66
N VAL A 46 2.86 12.54 5.71
CA VAL A 46 1.80 11.86 4.97
C VAL A 46 1.27 10.66 5.75
N VAL A 47 -0.03 10.42 5.66
CA VAL A 47 -0.73 9.28 6.26
C VAL A 47 -1.52 8.57 5.19
N HIS A 48 -1.42 7.24 5.14
CA HIS A 48 -2.13 6.42 4.18
C HIS A 48 -2.98 5.37 4.89
N THR A 49 -4.15 5.09 4.34
CA THR A 49 -4.96 3.92 4.65
C THR A 49 -5.31 3.21 3.34
N LEU A 50 -5.01 1.92 3.25
CA LEU A 50 -5.33 1.08 2.10
C LEU A 50 -6.11 -0.15 2.57
N GLU A 51 -7.26 -0.39 1.96
CA GLU A 51 -8.11 -1.55 2.22
C GLU A 51 -8.14 -2.46 1.01
N LEU A 52 -7.93 -3.74 1.28
CA LEU A 52 -8.00 -4.84 0.33
C LEU A 52 -9.16 -5.75 0.72
N ASP A 53 -9.87 -6.30 -0.26
CA ASP A 53 -10.90 -7.32 -0.04
C ASP A 53 -10.26 -8.68 0.32
N PRO A 54 -11.05 -9.71 0.67
CA PRO A 54 -10.50 -11.04 0.97
C PRO A 54 -9.76 -11.73 -0.20
N ALA A 55 -9.96 -11.27 -1.44
CA ALA A 55 -9.22 -11.73 -2.61
C ALA A 55 -7.96 -10.87 -2.87
N GLY A 56 -7.64 -9.94 -1.98
CA GLY A 56 -6.48 -9.05 -2.07
C GLY A 56 -6.70 -7.82 -2.94
N ARG A 57 -7.86 -7.63 -3.57
CA ARG A 57 -8.10 -6.53 -4.50
C ARG A 57 -8.29 -5.21 -3.77
N PHE A 58 -7.81 -4.13 -4.38
CA PHE A 58 -8.05 -2.76 -3.93
C PHE A 58 -9.55 -2.47 -3.73
N VAL A 59 -9.91 -1.93 -2.55
CA VAL A 59 -11.29 -1.52 -2.22
C VAL A 59 -11.36 -0.03 -1.89
N ARG A 60 -10.46 0.45 -1.03
CA ARG A 60 -10.47 1.83 -0.55
C ARG A 60 -9.05 2.33 -0.32
N LEU A 61 -8.78 3.56 -0.73
CA LEU A 61 -7.56 4.29 -0.45
C LEU A 61 -7.93 5.63 0.16
N GLU A 62 -7.18 6.00 1.18
CA GLU A 62 -7.15 7.34 1.74
C GLU A 62 -5.69 7.75 1.89
N SER A 63 -5.34 8.96 1.49
CA SER A 63 -4.01 9.53 1.70
C SER A 63 -4.15 11.00 2.07
N ALA A 64 -3.53 11.39 3.17
CA ALA A 64 -3.58 12.76 3.69
C ALA A 64 -2.15 13.28 3.85
N SER A 65 -1.90 14.49 3.41
CA SER A 65 -0.61 15.17 3.47
C SER A 65 -0.80 16.67 3.70
N GLY A 66 0.30 17.43 3.74
CA GLY A 66 0.24 18.89 3.75
C GLY A 66 -0.55 19.48 2.57
N GLY A 67 -0.52 18.83 1.41
CA GLY A 67 -1.27 19.28 0.22
C GLY A 67 -2.76 18.95 0.20
N GLY A 68 -3.25 18.13 1.14
CA GLY A 68 -4.69 17.89 1.32
C GLY A 68 -5.06 16.42 1.55
N LEU A 69 -6.13 15.96 0.89
CA LEU A 69 -6.72 14.63 1.07
C LEU A 69 -7.10 13.97 -0.25
N LEU A 70 -6.59 12.78 -0.51
CA LEU A 70 -7.02 11.88 -1.58
C LEU A 70 -7.87 10.75 -1.00
N THR A 71 -9.03 10.52 -1.60
CA THR A 71 -9.90 9.39 -1.32
C THR A 71 -10.22 8.68 -2.62
N LEU A 72 -10.21 7.35 -2.61
CA LEU A 72 -10.68 6.52 -3.71
C LEU A 72 -11.39 5.28 -3.18
N HIS A 73 -12.45 4.88 -3.88
CA HIS A 73 -13.28 3.71 -3.61
C HIS A 73 -13.49 2.94 -4.89
N ARG A 74 -13.33 1.62 -4.83
CA ARG A 74 -13.65 0.73 -5.95
C ARG A 74 -15.13 0.40 -5.92
N GLU A 75 -15.78 0.53 -7.05
CA GLU A 75 -17.20 0.22 -7.23
C GLU A 75 -17.41 -1.23 -7.65
N ALA A 76 -18.66 -1.69 -7.57
CA ALA A 76 -19.04 -3.05 -7.93
C ALA A 76 -18.81 -3.38 -9.42
N ASP A 77 -18.90 -2.38 -10.30
CA ASP A 77 -18.65 -2.50 -11.74
C ASP A 77 -17.14 -2.54 -12.09
N GLY A 78 -16.27 -2.40 -11.09
CA GLY A 78 -14.82 -2.41 -11.24
C GLY A 78 -14.19 -1.08 -11.62
N SER A 79 -14.97 0.01 -11.72
CA SER A 79 -14.45 1.37 -11.75
C SER A 79 -13.95 1.80 -10.36
N ALA A 80 -13.29 2.96 -10.29
CA ALA A 80 -12.96 3.58 -9.02
C ALA A 80 -13.24 5.09 -9.04
N HIS A 81 -13.80 5.60 -7.94
CA HIS A 81 -14.21 6.99 -7.80
C HIS A 81 -13.72 7.59 -6.49
N GLY A 82 -13.59 8.90 -6.45
CA GLY A 82 -13.33 9.60 -5.20
C GLY A 82 -12.98 11.05 -5.43
N ASN A 83 -12.20 11.62 -4.51
CA ASN A 83 -11.90 13.04 -4.50
C ASN A 83 -10.44 13.29 -4.16
N ARG A 84 -9.85 14.28 -4.81
CA ARG A 84 -8.66 14.98 -4.31
C ARG A 84 -9.12 16.36 -3.81
N VAL A 85 -8.93 16.60 -2.52
CA VAL A 85 -9.22 17.88 -1.87
C VAL A 85 -7.90 18.55 -1.59
N THR A 86 -7.74 19.78 -2.05
CA THR A 86 -6.55 20.62 -1.83
C THR A 86 -7.00 22.03 -1.41
N GLU A 87 -6.05 22.92 -1.15
CA GLU A 87 -6.36 24.35 -0.96
C GLU A 87 -7.04 24.99 -2.18
N ALA A 88 -6.79 24.47 -3.39
CA ALA A 88 -7.40 24.96 -4.62
C ALA A 88 -8.87 24.52 -4.79
N GLY A 89 -9.34 23.55 -4.00
CA GLY A 89 -10.71 23.05 -4.05
C GLY A 89 -10.79 21.52 -4.11
N VAL A 90 -11.87 21.03 -4.72
CA VAL A 90 -12.19 19.60 -4.81
C VAL A 90 -12.17 19.15 -6.26
N ASP A 91 -11.31 18.19 -6.57
CA ASP A 91 -11.27 17.48 -7.85
C ASP A 91 -11.97 16.13 -7.70
N HIS A 92 -13.09 15.94 -8.41
CA HIS A 92 -13.75 14.65 -8.49
C HIS A 92 -12.98 13.72 -9.45
N LEU A 93 -12.56 12.57 -8.93
CA LEU A 93 -11.79 11.57 -9.67
C LEU A 93 -12.68 10.42 -10.10
N ALA A 94 -12.53 10.01 -11.36
CA ALA A 94 -13.20 8.85 -11.92
C ALA A 94 -12.21 8.05 -12.78
N ILE A 95 -11.98 6.80 -12.41
CA ILE A 95 -11.15 5.83 -13.12
C ILE A 95 -12.11 4.82 -13.77
N PRO A 96 -12.16 4.74 -15.10
CA PRO A 96 -13.12 3.89 -15.78
C PRO A 96 -12.86 2.40 -15.53
N SER A 97 -13.92 1.59 -15.67
CA SER A 97 -13.79 0.14 -15.61
C SER A 97 -13.15 -0.42 -16.90
N PRO A 98 -12.25 -1.41 -16.81
CA PRO A 98 -11.69 -1.96 -15.57
C PRO A 98 -10.60 -1.07 -14.99
N ALA A 99 -10.78 -0.61 -13.75
CA ALA A 99 -9.70 0.03 -13.01
C ALA A 99 -8.68 -1.03 -12.56
N PRO A 100 -7.38 -0.67 -12.44
CA PRO A 100 -6.36 -1.55 -11.86
C PRO A 100 -6.83 -2.19 -10.55
N GLN A 101 -6.57 -3.50 -10.39
CA GLN A 101 -6.96 -4.25 -9.20
C GLN A 101 -6.03 -4.02 -8.01
N ALA A 102 -4.85 -3.43 -8.25
CA ALA A 102 -3.82 -3.20 -7.27
C ALA A 102 -3.43 -1.71 -7.21
N ALA A 103 -3.08 -1.25 -6.02
CA ALA A 103 -2.60 0.10 -5.77
C ALA A 103 -1.17 0.07 -5.24
N LEU A 104 -0.34 0.98 -5.73
CA LEU A 104 1.02 1.21 -5.24
C LEU A 104 1.07 2.59 -4.60
N VAL A 105 1.13 2.61 -3.27
CA VAL A 105 0.90 3.84 -2.49
C VAL A 105 2.20 4.31 -1.85
N GLY A 106 2.65 5.49 -2.24
CA GLY A 106 3.91 6.08 -1.77
C GLY A 106 5.15 5.40 -2.36
N SER A 107 6.32 5.93 -2.00
CA SER A 107 7.61 5.41 -2.44
C SER A 107 8.19 4.32 -1.53
N GLY A 108 7.71 4.22 -0.29
CA GLY A 108 8.31 3.39 0.75
C GLY A 108 7.91 1.91 0.73
N VAL A 109 8.60 1.14 1.57
CA VAL A 109 8.48 -0.33 1.68
C VAL A 109 7.06 -0.81 2.03
N LEU A 110 6.25 -0.01 2.72
CA LEU A 110 4.86 -0.37 3.05
C LEU A 110 3.96 -0.41 1.81
N GLY A 111 4.14 0.52 0.86
CA GLY A 111 3.40 0.51 -0.40
C GLY A 111 3.70 -0.76 -1.21
N VAL A 112 4.98 -1.15 -1.23
CA VAL A 112 5.44 -2.40 -1.85
C VAL A 112 4.86 -3.63 -1.15
N ALA A 113 4.90 -3.68 0.18
CA ALA A 113 4.35 -4.78 0.98
C ALA A 113 2.85 -4.99 0.74
N ALA A 114 2.08 -3.90 0.69
CA ALA A 114 0.66 -3.94 0.42
C ALA A 114 0.35 -4.38 -1.03
N LEU A 115 1.12 -3.91 -2.01
CA LEU A 115 1.02 -4.34 -3.40
C LEU A 115 1.29 -5.85 -3.55
N ILE A 116 2.36 -6.37 -2.95
CA ILE A 116 2.70 -7.79 -3.02
C ILE A 116 1.63 -8.67 -2.35
N THR A 117 1.00 -8.16 -1.30
CA THR A 117 -0.14 -8.84 -0.67
C THR A 117 -1.33 -9.01 -1.62
N THR A 118 -1.54 -8.07 -2.54
CA THR A 118 -2.63 -8.11 -3.53
C THR A 118 -2.46 -9.25 -4.53
N LEU A 119 -1.22 -9.56 -4.91
CA LEU A 119 -0.94 -10.38 -6.09
C LEU A 119 -0.51 -11.82 -5.77
N ALA A 120 -0.17 -12.09 -4.51
CA ALA A 120 0.30 -13.38 -4.02
C ALA A 120 1.22 -14.14 -5.00
N PRO A 121 2.30 -13.53 -5.55
CA PRO A 121 3.11 -14.22 -6.56
C PRO A 121 3.79 -15.42 -5.90
N SER A 122 3.54 -16.62 -6.43
CA SER A 122 3.99 -17.87 -5.83
C SER A 122 5.48 -18.11 -6.04
N ASP A 123 6.03 -17.65 -7.17
CA ASP A 123 7.44 -17.38 -7.49
C ASP A 123 7.49 -16.94 -8.97
N GLY A 124 8.41 -16.03 -9.34
CA GLY A 124 8.56 -15.54 -10.72
C GLY A 124 8.28 -14.04 -10.91
N THR A 125 8.06 -13.66 -12.16
CA THR A 125 7.81 -12.27 -12.60
C THR A 125 6.34 -12.09 -12.97
N VAL A 126 5.70 -11.08 -12.41
CA VAL A 126 4.33 -10.66 -12.72
C VAL A 126 4.37 -9.23 -13.27
N SER A 127 3.70 -8.99 -14.39
CA SER A 127 3.50 -7.65 -14.94
C SER A 127 2.01 -7.31 -14.94
N LEU A 128 1.67 -6.11 -14.49
CA LEU A 128 0.31 -5.61 -14.39
C LEU A 128 0.30 -4.08 -14.41
N ASP A 129 -0.84 -3.49 -14.69
CA ASP A 129 -1.06 -2.07 -14.40
C ASP A 129 -1.47 -1.89 -12.94
N VAL A 130 -0.94 -0.86 -12.31
CA VAL A 130 -1.27 -0.45 -10.94
C VAL A 130 -1.73 0.99 -10.91
N LEU A 131 -2.61 1.28 -9.95
CA LEU A 131 -2.91 2.65 -9.58
C LEU A 131 -1.80 3.16 -8.64
N GLU A 132 -0.93 4.02 -9.14
CA GLU A 132 0.15 4.59 -8.34
C GLU A 132 -0.28 5.91 -7.73
N VAL A 133 -0.05 6.03 -6.42
CA VAL A 133 -0.19 7.27 -5.65
C VAL A 133 1.20 7.72 -5.26
N PHE A 134 1.58 8.89 -5.76
CA PHE A 134 2.94 9.43 -5.67
C PHE A 134 2.90 10.89 -5.21
N ASP A 135 4.04 11.39 -4.72
CA ASP A 135 4.20 12.77 -4.24
C ASP A 135 3.07 13.22 -3.30
N ASP A 136 2.75 14.52 -3.33
CA ASP A 136 1.68 15.18 -2.58
C ASP A 136 0.30 14.87 -3.22
N LEU A 137 -0.10 13.60 -3.18
CA LEU A 137 -1.42 13.07 -3.62
C LEU A 137 -1.60 12.95 -5.15
N GLY A 138 -0.49 12.93 -5.90
CA GLY A 138 -0.46 12.59 -7.33
C GLY A 138 -1.03 11.20 -7.60
N LEU A 139 -1.64 11.03 -8.78
CA LEU A 139 -2.29 9.79 -9.18
C LEU A 139 -2.01 9.50 -10.65
N ARG A 140 -1.62 8.26 -10.96
CA ARG A 140 -1.49 7.77 -12.34
C ARG A 140 -1.70 6.27 -12.42
N ILE A 141 -2.02 5.79 -13.61
CA ILE A 141 -1.96 4.37 -13.93
C ILE A 141 -0.60 4.12 -14.58
N THR A 142 0.15 3.15 -14.08
CA THR A 142 1.44 2.76 -14.64
C THR A 142 1.55 1.25 -14.72
N SER A 143 2.25 0.77 -15.73
CA SER A 143 2.69 -0.62 -15.77
C SER A 143 3.75 -0.86 -14.69
N CYS A 144 3.65 -2.01 -14.06
CA CYS A 144 4.45 -2.43 -12.94
C CYS A 144 4.90 -3.88 -13.16
N THR A 145 6.19 -4.14 -12.98
CA THR A 145 6.76 -5.48 -12.97
C THR A 145 7.21 -5.82 -11.56
N ILE A 146 6.73 -6.94 -11.04
CA ILE A 146 7.05 -7.45 -9.72
C ILE A 146 7.78 -8.76 -9.89
N ARG A 147 8.93 -8.90 -9.24
CA ARG A 147 9.70 -10.13 -9.27
C ARG A 147 10.34 -10.39 -7.92
N ARG A 148 10.61 -11.65 -7.65
CA ARG A 148 11.40 -12.08 -6.50
C ARG A 148 12.68 -12.75 -7.00
N PRO A 149 13.73 -11.98 -7.33
CA PRO A 149 15.02 -12.57 -7.68
C PRO A 149 15.51 -13.44 -6.51
N ASP A 150 16.22 -14.52 -6.84
CA ASP A 150 16.78 -15.46 -5.86
C ASP A 150 17.42 -14.70 -4.69
N GLY A 151 16.97 -14.97 -3.45
CA GLY A 151 17.46 -14.26 -2.25
C GLY A 151 16.41 -13.55 -1.41
N GLY A 152 15.12 -13.78 -1.65
CA GLY A 152 14.05 -13.41 -0.70
C GLY A 152 13.66 -11.93 -0.68
N VAL A 153 14.27 -11.09 -1.54
CA VAL A 153 13.93 -9.68 -1.74
C VAL A 153 12.96 -9.56 -2.92
N TRP A 154 11.90 -8.80 -2.72
CA TRP A 154 10.98 -8.40 -3.77
C TRP A 154 11.47 -7.15 -4.47
N GLU A 155 11.42 -7.14 -5.80
CA GLU A 155 11.62 -5.96 -6.62
C GLU A 155 10.30 -5.58 -7.28
N VAL A 156 9.91 -4.31 -7.11
CA VAL A 156 8.77 -3.67 -7.79
C VAL A 156 9.33 -2.58 -8.69
N ARG A 157 9.16 -2.73 -10.00
CA ARG A 157 9.64 -1.80 -11.02
C ARG A 157 8.47 -1.15 -11.71
N THR A 158 8.40 0.17 -11.66
CA THR A 158 7.55 1.00 -12.52
C THR A 158 8.40 1.65 -13.61
N ASP A 159 7.78 2.47 -14.44
CA ASP A 159 8.45 3.36 -15.41
C ASP A 159 9.37 4.40 -14.73
N VAL A 160 9.09 4.76 -13.47
CA VAL A 160 9.80 5.82 -12.74
C VAL A 160 10.80 5.28 -11.74
N ALA A 161 10.50 4.17 -11.06
CA ALA A 161 11.30 3.73 -9.92
C ALA A 161 11.44 2.20 -9.83
N VAL A 162 12.52 1.78 -9.18
CA VAL A 162 12.71 0.42 -8.70
C VAL A 162 12.68 0.47 -7.18
N ARG A 163 11.78 -0.30 -6.57
CA ARG A 163 11.59 -0.37 -5.12
C ARG A 163 11.88 -1.78 -4.65
N LEU A 164 12.62 -1.91 -3.55
CA LEU A 164 13.03 -3.18 -2.98
C LEU A 164 12.39 -3.40 -1.62
N ALA A 165 11.96 -4.62 -1.33
CA ALA A 165 11.42 -4.98 -0.03
C ALA A 165 11.74 -6.41 0.34
N ARG A 166 12.34 -6.62 1.52
CA ARG A 166 12.35 -7.94 2.14
C ARG A 166 11.11 -8.08 3.01
N LEU A 167 10.36 -9.15 2.78
CA LEU A 167 9.10 -9.40 3.46
C LEU A 167 9.09 -10.80 4.10
N ASP A 168 8.40 -10.94 5.23
CA ASP A 168 8.15 -12.23 5.87
C ASP A 168 7.04 -13.04 5.17
N ALA A 169 6.66 -14.17 5.77
CA ALA A 169 5.59 -15.03 5.28
C ALA A 169 4.18 -14.41 5.36
N ASP A 170 4.01 -13.33 6.12
CA ASP A 170 2.78 -12.53 6.22
C ASP A 170 2.78 -11.30 5.29
N ARG A 171 3.86 -11.15 4.50
CA ARG A 171 4.14 -10.02 3.62
C ARG A 171 4.40 -8.72 4.36
N LEU A 172 4.93 -8.78 5.58
CA LEU A 172 5.33 -7.63 6.38
C LEU A 172 6.83 -7.32 6.21
N PRO A 173 7.25 -6.04 6.24
CA PRO A 173 8.67 -5.67 6.17
C PRO A 173 9.51 -6.27 7.30
N VAL A 174 10.70 -6.80 6.98
CA VAL A 174 11.61 -7.42 8.00
C VAL A 174 12.88 -6.63 8.30
N ASP A 175 13.45 -5.90 7.33
CA ASP A 175 14.80 -5.36 7.46
C ASP A 175 14.86 -3.91 8.01
N ALA A 176 13.71 -3.28 8.29
CA ALA A 176 13.66 -1.82 8.44
C ALA A 176 13.25 -1.32 9.84
N GLY A 177 12.91 -2.19 10.79
CA GLY A 177 12.63 -1.76 12.17
C GLY A 177 11.93 -2.79 13.03
N GLU A 178 11.16 -2.33 14.00
CA GLU A 178 10.50 -3.16 15.01
C GLU A 178 9.05 -3.45 14.64
N SER A 179 8.55 -4.63 15.04
CA SER A 179 7.13 -4.98 14.90
C SER A 179 6.59 -5.62 16.19
N TRP A 180 5.30 -5.44 16.43
CA TRP A 180 4.62 -5.92 17.64
C TRP A 180 3.18 -6.37 17.33
N PRO A 181 2.60 -7.29 18.12
CA PRO A 181 1.17 -7.57 18.07
C PRO A 181 0.36 -6.34 18.48
N LEU A 182 -0.79 -6.09 17.83
CA LEU A 182 -1.72 -5.02 18.24
C LEU A 182 -2.63 -5.42 19.41
N GLU A 183 -2.74 -6.72 19.68
CA GLU A 183 -3.54 -7.28 20.76
C GLU A 183 -2.59 -8.11 21.64
N SER A 184 -2.67 -7.96 22.96
CA SER A 184 -1.92 -8.81 23.88
C SER A 184 -2.36 -10.26 23.70
N ALA A 185 -1.38 -11.17 23.59
CA ALA A 185 -1.59 -12.61 23.54
C ALA A 185 -2.24 -13.13 24.83
#